data_AF-C1KWD7-F1
#
_entry.id   AF-C1KWD7-F1
#
_cell.length_a   1.000
_cell.length_b   1.000
_cell.length_c   1.000
_cell.angle_alpha   90.00
_cell.angle_beta   90.00
_cell.angle_gamma   90.00
#
_symmetry.space_group_name_H-M   'P 1'
#
loop_
_entity.id
_entity.type
_entity.pdbx_description
1 polymer ?
#
loop_
_entity_poly.entity_id
_entity_poly.type
_entity_poly.pdbx_seq_one_letter_code
_entity_poly.pdbx_strand_id
1 'polypeptide(L)'
;MKNLLSMEALTVHEIEHLLEQAAQFKRGKKATFNEQTFAVNMFFEPSTRTHTSFEVAEKKLGVEVVSFDAASSSMTKGETLYDTLLTMQAVGVNVAVIRHSEENYYAGLEKLDIAIVNGGDGCGEHPSQSLLDLFTIKEQFGTFQGLKVAIAGDIRHSRVANSNMKVLKRLGAELFFSGPREWFDESYLAYGTYLSVDEIVEKVDVLMLLRVQHERHSGTDEFTKESYHEKFGLTENRAKQLKEDAIIMHPSPVNRDVEIADSLVESEKSRIVTQMTNGVFIRMAILEAILKEQEMRAKLCTY
;
A
#
# COMPACT_ATOMS: atom_id res chain seq x y z
N MET A 1 -5.85 16.55 -7.25
CA MET A 1 -4.63 15.78 -6.92
C MET A 1 -3.88 15.43 -8.20
N LYS A 2 -2.65 15.97 -8.44
CA LYS A 2 -1.88 15.70 -9.69
C LYS A 2 -1.23 14.31 -9.69
N ASN A 3 -0.55 13.98 -8.59
CA ASN A 3 0.23 12.76 -8.42
C ASN A 3 -0.15 12.10 -7.09
N LEU A 4 0.18 10.81 -6.93
CA LEU A 4 0.18 10.13 -5.64
C LEU A 4 1.57 9.53 -5.40
N LEU A 5 2.40 10.23 -4.62
CA LEU A 5 3.81 9.84 -4.39
C LEU A 5 4.03 9.25 -2.99
N SER A 6 3.45 9.86 -1.95
CA SER A 6 3.57 9.44 -0.55
C SER A 6 2.28 9.71 0.22
N MET A 7 2.11 9.06 1.38
CA MET A 7 0.98 9.37 2.28
C MET A 7 1.12 10.75 2.96
N GLU A 8 2.34 11.27 3.06
CA GLU A 8 2.60 12.61 3.61
C GLU A 8 2.09 13.73 2.70
N ALA A 9 2.07 13.50 1.38
CA ALA A 9 1.56 14.46 0.41
C ALA A 9 0.03 14.61 0.45
N LEU A 10 -0.70 13.69 1.10
CA LEU A 10 -2.16 13.74 1.20
C LEU A 10 -2.60 14.43 2.49
N THR A 11 -3.56 15.34 2.37
CA THR A 11 -4.32 15.86 3.51
C THR A 11 -5.30 14.81 4.06
N VAL A 12 -5.75 14.98 5.31
CA VAL A 12 -6.77 14.10 5.90
C VAL A 12 -8.06 14.12 5.07
N HIS A 13 -8.47 15.30 4.58
CA HIS A 13 -9.64 15.44 3.72
C HIS A 13 -9.49 14.68 2.39
N GLU A 14 -8.32 14.72 1.75
CA GLU A 14 -8.07 13.93 0.54
C GLU A 14 -8.11 12.42 0.80
N ILE A 15 -7.56 11.97 1.93
CA ILE A 15 -7.66 10.57 2.35
C ILE A 15 -9.13 10.17 2.50
N GLU A 16 -9.90 10.91 3.30
CA GLU A 16 -11.33 10.62 3.52
C GLU A 16 -12.12 10.61 2.20
N HIS A 17 -11.83 11.55 1.30
CA HIS A 17 -12.46 11.59 -0.02
C HIS A 17 -12.15 10.33 -0.83
N LEU A 18 -10.88 9.90 -0.90
CA LEU A 18 -10.48 8.68 -1.61
C LEU A 18 -11.14 7.43 -1.01
N LEU A 19 -11.24 7.33 0.32
CA LEU A 19 -11.92 6.24 0.99
C LEU A 19 -13.43 6.20 0.64
N GLU A 20 -14.10 7.35 0.63
CA GLU A 20 -15.51 7.43 0.24
C GLU A 20 -15.71 7.09 -1.25
N GLN A 21 -14.84 7.57 -2.14
CA GLN A 21 -14.90 7.20 -3.56
C GLN A 21 -14.72 5.70 -3.77
N ALA A 22 -13.78 5.06 -3.05
CA ALA A 22 -13.60 3.62 -3.09
C ALA A 22 -14.85 2.88 -2.60
N ALA A 23 -15.50 3.36 -1.54
CA ALA A 23 -16.76 2.81 -1.05
C ALA A 23 -17.88 2.92 -2.09
N GLN A 24 -17.97 4.04 -2.82
CA GLN A 24 -18.93 4.21 -3.90
C GLN A 24 -18.68 3.25 -5.07
N PHE A 25 -17.42 3.07 -5.49
CA PHE A 25 -17.07 2.09 -6.52
C PHE A 25 -17.38 0.67 -6.10
N LYS A 26 -17.14 0.31 -4.83
CA LYS A 26 -17.51 -0.98 -4.26
C LYS A 26 -19.03 -1.22 -4.28
N ARG A 27 -19.84 -0.15 -4.14
CA ARG A 27 -21.30 -0.16 -4.30
C ARG A 27 -21.80 -0.10 -5.75
N GLY A 28 -20.90 -0.10 -6.74
CA GLY A 28 -21.27 -0.15 -8.16
C GLY A 28 -21.34 1.21 -8.87
N LYS A 29 -20.79 2.28 -8.28
CA LYS A 29 -20.57 3.54 -9.00
C LYS A 29 -19.77 3.28 -10.29
N LYS A 30 -20.13 3.97 -11.37
CA LYS A 30 -19.35 4.02 -12.60
C LYS A 30 -18.68 5.38 -12.73
N ALA A 31 -17.49 5.41 -13.30
CA ALA A 31 -16.83 6.64 -13.72
C ALA A 31 -16.94 6.79 -15.24
N THR A 32 -16.89 8.03 -15.71
CA THR A 32 -16.83 8.38 -17.13
C THR A 32 -15.82 9.51 -17.28
N PHE A 33 -15.00 9.44 -18.31
CA PHE A 33 -14.05 10.47 -18.73
C PHE A 33 -14.56 11.10 -20.04
N ASN A 34 -14.22 12.37 -20.29
CA ASN A 34 -14.63 13.12 -21.49
C ASN A 34 -13.87 12.66 -22.74
N GLU A 35 -12.63 12.17 -22.56
CA GLU A 35 -11.74 11.73 -23.62
C GLU A 35 -11.26 10.31 -23.37
N GLN A 36 -10.67 9.68 -24.39
CA GLN A 36 -10.03 8.38 -24.23
C GLN A 36 -8.77 8.54 -23.38
N THR A 37 -8.66 7.73 -22.33
CA THR A 37 -7.58 7.83 -21.35
C THR A 37 -6.67 6.61 -21.42
N PHE A 38 -5.36 6.85 -21.35
CA PHE A 38 -4.32 5.83 -21.37
C PHE A 38 -3.51 5.81 -20.06
N ALA A 39 -3.24 4.61 -19.55
CA ALA A 39 -2.34 4.36 -18.44
C ALA A 39 -1.17 3.47 -18.87
N VAL A 40 -0.03 3.59 -18.19
CA VAL A 40 1.11 2.66 -18.33
C VAL A 40 1.51 2.12 -16.97
N ASN A 41 1.70 0.80 -16.88
CA ASN A 41 2.15 0.10 -15.68
C ASN A 41 3.64 -0.23 -15.78
N MET A 42 4.49 0.55 -15.11
CA MET A 42 5.96 0.43 -15.16
C MET A 42 6.49 -0.21 -13.88
N PHE A 43 6.49 -1.55 -13.85
CA PHE A 43 6.95 -2.34 -12.70
C PHE A 43 8.36 -2.86 -12.92
N PHE A 44 9.34 -2.18 -12.32
CA PHE A 44 10.76 -2.56 -12.34
C PHE A 44 11.11 -3.61 -11.28
N GLU A 45 10.21 -3.82 -10.32
CA GLU A 45 10.28 -4.89 -9.34
C GLU A 45 9.08 -5.85 -9.47
N PRO A 46 9.26 -7.16 -9.19
CA PRO A 46 8.16 -8.13 -9.22
C PRO A 46 6.98 -7.73 -8.32
N SER A 47 5.77 -7.79 -8.87
CA SER A 47 4.55 -7.43 -8.15
C SER A 47 3.31 -8.08 -8.75
N THR A 48 2.79 -9.15 -8.14
CA THR A 48 1.50 -9.72 -8.58
C THR A 48 0.33 -8.82 -8.17
N ARG A 49 0.20 -8.52 -6.87
CA ARG A 49 -0.99 -7.85 -6.33
C ARG A 49 -1.12 -6.42 -6.83
N THR A 50 -0.08 -5.60 -6.70
CA THR A 50 -0.18 -4.18 -7.07
C THR A 50 -0.38 -4.02 -8.57
N HIS A 51 0.38 -4.74 -9.41
CA HIS A 51 0.23 -4.68 -10.87
C HIS A 51 -1.17 -5.11 -11.31
N THR A 52 -1.58 -6.34 -10.98
CA THR A 52 -2.85 -6.89 -11.46
C THR A 52 -4.05 -6.09 -10.96
N SER A 53 -4.01 -5.54 -9.75
CA SER A 53 -5.13 -4.75 -9.24
C SER A 53 -5.19 -3.33 -9.79
N PHE A 54 -4.07 -2.71 -10.18
CA PHE A 54 -4.08 -1.47 -10.96
C PHE A 54 -4.64 -1.74 -12.36
N GLU A 55 -4.16 -2.79 -13.04
CA GLU A 55 -4.67 -3.16 -14.36
C GLU A 55 -6.18 -3.46 -14.36
N VAL A 56 -6.68 -4.16 -13.33
CA VAL A 56 -8.13 -4.37 -13.16
C VAL A 56 -8.86 -3.07 -12.86
N ALA A 57 -8.28 -2.15 -12.07
CA ALA A 57 -8.88 -0.86 -11.78
C ALA A 57 -8.98 0.02 -13.04
N GLU A 58 -7.92 0.08 -13.83
CA GLU A 58 -7.85 0.80 -15.12
C GLU A 58 -8.94 0.29 -16.07
N LYS A 59 -9.01 -1.03 -16.28
CA LYS A 59 -10.05 -1.65 -17.14
C LYS A 59 -11.46 -1.39 -16.63
N LYS A 60 -11.69 -1.42 -15.31
CA LYS A 60 -13.00 -1.11 -14.72
C LYS A 60 -13.42 0.35 -14.89
N LEU A 61 -12.45 1.25 -15.03
CA LEU A 61 -12.68 2.68 -15.29
C LEU A 61 -12.78 3.01 -16.78
N GLY A 62 -12.54 2.05 -17.68
CA GLY A 62 -12.48 2.29 -19.12
C GLY A 62 -11.19 2.98 -19.57
N VAL A 63 -10.11 2.85 -18.80
CA VAL A 63 -8.77 3.35 -19.13
C VAL A 63 -8.03 2.28 -19.92
N GLU A 64 -7.46 2.65 -21.06
CA GLU A 64 -6.67 1.77 -21.91
C GLU A 64 -5.26 1.59 -21.33
N VAL A 65 -4.77 0.35 -21.29
CA VAL A 65 -3.47 0.03 -20.67
C VAL A 65 -2.42 -0.19 -21.74
N VAL A 66 -1.43 0.70 -21.80
CA VAL A 66 -0.25 0.58 -22.65
C VAL A 66 0.68 -0.47 -22.05
N SER A 67 1.05 -1.46 -22.87
CA SER A 67 1.99 -2.51 -22.44
C SER A 67 3.39 -1.93 -22.28
N PHE A 68 4.04 -2.25 -21.15
CA PHE A 68 5.42 -1.89 -20.87
C PHE A 68 6.13 -3.06 -20.20
N ASP A 69 7.29 -3.44 -20.73
CA ASP A 69 8.20 -4.39 -20.09
C ASP A 69 9.60 -3.78 -20.05
N ALA A 70 10.08 -3.53 -18.83
CA ALA A 70 11.39 -2.93 -18.58
C ALA A 70 12.55 -3.72 -19.22
N ALA A 71 12.43 -5.06 -19.33
CA ALA A 71 13.46 -5.91 -19.92
C ALA A 71 13.56 -5.76 -21.44
N SER A 72 12.50 -5.28 -22.08
CA SER A 72 12.42 -5.06 -23.54
C SER A 72 12.47 -3.58 -23.93
N SER A 73 12.47 -2.66 -22.95
CA SER A 73 12.38 -1.24 -23.19
C SER A 73 13.73 -0.61 -23.58
N SER A 74 13.68 0.62 -24.08
CA SER A 74 14.87 1.43 -24.39
C SER A 74 15.70 1.80 -23.15
N MET A 75 15.21 1.54 -21.93
CA MET A 75 16.00 1.68 -20.71
C MET A 75 17.18 0.70 -20.67
N THR A 76 17.08 -0.46 -21.34
CA THR A 76 18.21 -1.38 -21.54
C THR A 76 19.36 -0.76 -22.36
N LYS A 77 19.08 0.34 -23.08
CA LYS A 77 20.07 1.12 -23.85
C LYS A 77 20.56 2.36 -23.08
N GLY A 78 20.17 2.51 -21.82
CA GLY A 78 20.53 3.66 -20.97
C GLY A 78 19.59 4.85 -21.06
N GLU A 79 18.38 4.71 -21.62
CA GLU A 79 17.35 5.75 -21.53
C GLU A 79 16.97 6.01 -20.07
N THR A 80 16.87 7.29 -19.69
CA THR A 80 16.52 7.67 -18.33
C THR A 80 15.03 7.42 -18.06
N LEU A 81 14.65 7.26 -16.79
CA LEU A 81 13.23 7.19 -16.41
C LEU A 81 12.47 8.46 -16.82
N TYR A 82 13.12 9.63 -16.71
CA TYR A 82 12.57 10.91 -17.15
C TYR A 82 12.25 10.89 -18.65
N ASP A 83 13.20 10.50 -19.50
CA ASP A 83 13.01 10.46 -20.96
C ASP A 83 11.97 9.41 -21.37
N THR A 84 11.93 8.28 -20.67
CA THR A 84 10.91 7.25 -20.88
C THR A 84 9.52 7.81 -20.61
N LEU A 85 9.32 8.50 -19.49
CA LEU A 85 8.04 9.10 -19.13
C LEU A 85 7.69 10.31 -20.01
N LEU A 86 8.68 11.08 -20.44
CA LEU A 86 8.50 12.15 -21.42
C LEU A 86 8.01 11.57 -22.76
N THR A 87 8.56 10.44 -23.19
CA THR A 87 8.09 9.71 -24.37
C THR A 87 6.64 9.23 -24.19
N MET A 88 6.30 8.62 -23.05
CA MET A 88 4.93 8.19 -22.74
C MET A 88 3.94 9.36 -22.76
N GLN A 89 4.32 10.49 -22.15
CA GLN A 89 3.53 11.71 -22.17
C GLN A 89 3.32 12.22 -23.60
N ALA A 90 4.38 12.28 -24.41
CA ALA A 90 4.32 12.80 -25.77
C ALA A 90 3.40 11.97 -26.69
N VAL A 91 3.26 10.66 -26.45
CA VAL A 91 2.35 9.79 -27.21
C VAL A 91 0.94 9.72 -26.62
N GLY A 92 0.64 10.51 -25.59
CA GLY A 92 -0.72 10.65 -25.03
C GLY A 92 -1.04 9.79 -23.82
N VAL A 93 -0.05 9.21 -23.13
CA VAL A 93 -0.30 8.52 -21.86
C VAL A 93 -0.59 9.54 -20.75
N ASN A 94 -1.70 9.34 -20.03
CA ASN A 94 -2.17 10.28 -19.01
C ASN A 94 -1.58 10.01 -17.62
N VAL A 95 -1.39 8.74 -17.28
CA VAL A 95 -0.91 8.31 -15.95
C VAL A 95 0.07 7.14 -16.05
N ALA A 96 1.14 7.20 -15.26
CA ALA A 96 2.09 6.11 -15.07
C ALA A 96 2.01 5.59 -13.63
N VAL A 97 1.72 4.29 -13.49
CA VAL A 97 1.85 3.57 -12.23
C VAL A 97 3.24 2.95 -12.19
N ILE A 98 4.09 3.41 -11.28
CA ILE A 98 5.51 3.05 -11.28
C ILE A 98 5.86 2.33 -9.98
N ARG A 99 6.57 1.21 -10.08
CA ARG A 99 7.20 0.57 -8.93
C ARG A 99 8.68 0.40 -9.21
N HIS A 100 9.53 0.95 -8.34
CA HIS A 100 10.97 1.05 -8.57
C HIS A 100 11.77 0.72 -7.30
N SER A 101 13.00 0.24 -7.46
CA SER A 101 13.87 -0.14 -6.33
C SER A 101 14.52 1.06 -5.64
N GLU A 102 14.69 2.18 -6.36
CA GLU A 102 15.24 3.43 -5.83
C GLU A 102 14.18 4.17 -5.00
N GLU A 103 14.54 4.54 -3.78
CA GLU A 103 13.73 5.39 -2.90
C GLU A 103 13.67 6.81 -3.47
N ASN A 104 12.49 7.43 -3.44
CA ASN A 104 12.26 8.76 -4.01
C ASN A 104 12.65 8.89 -5.50
N TYR A 105 12.53 7.82 -6.31
CA TYR A 105 12.77 7.85 -7.76
C TYR A 105 11.98 8.97 -8.50
N TYR A 106 10.89 9.43 -7.89
CA TYR A 106 10.03 10.47 -8.41
C TYR A 106 10.59 11.89 -8.24
N ALA A 107 11.68 12.06 -7.46
CA ALA A 107 12.39 13.32 -7.37
C ALA A 107 13.02 13.67 -8.73
N GLY A 108 12.71 14.85 -9.26
CA GLY A 108 13.15 15.27 -10.60
C GLY A 108 12.12 15.02 -11.72
N LEU A 109 11.00 14.34 -11.44
CA LEU A 109 9.93 14.11 -12.41
C LEU A 109 8.83 15.20 -12.38
N GLU A 110 9.00 16.26 -11.59
CA GLU A 110 7.95 17.26 -11.33
C GLU A 110 7.58 18.08 -12.57
N LYS A 111 8.51 18.19 -13.52
CA LYS A 111 8.36 18.92 -14.78
C LYS A 111 7.48 18.21 -15.80
N LEU A 112 7.18 16.92 -15.58
CA LEU A 112 6.32 16.16 -16.48
C LEU A 112 4.84 16.43 -16.17
N ASP A 113 4.00 16.42 -17.20
CA ASP A 113 2.55 16.58 -17.11
C ASP A 113 1.83 15.24 -16.93
N ILE A 114 2.43 14.13 -17.38
CA ILE A 114 1.95 12.79 -17.06
C ILE A 114 1.86 12.63 -15.55
N ALA A 115 0.73 12.12 -15.07
CA ALA A 115 0.53 11.88 -13.65
C ALA A 115 1.33 10.65 -13.21
N ILE A 116 1.86 10.70 -12.00
CA ILE A 116 2.64 9.60 -11.42
C ILE A 116 1.90 9.05 -10.21
N VAL A 117 1.72 7.73 -10.21
CA VAL A 117 1.23 6.96 -9.07
C VAL A 117 2.34 6.04 -8.60
N ASN A 118 2.81 6.25 -7.37
CA ASN A 118 3.80 5.40 -6.72
C ASN A 118 3.17 4.06 -6.30
N GLY A 119 3.53 3.01 -7.04
CA GLY A 119 3.23 1.60 -6.75
C GLY A 119 4.21 0.95 -5.77
N GLY A 120 5.22 1.69 -5.32
CA GLY A 120 6.22 1.35 -4.30
C GLY A 120 7.63 1.81 -4.72
N ASP A 121 8.34 2.50 -3.82
CA ASP A 121 9.74 2.93 -4.01
C ASP A 121 10.64 2.36 -2.92
N GLY A 122 11.61 1.51 -3.28
CA GLY A 122 12.58 0.92 -2.34
C GLY A 122 11.95 0.48 -0.99
N CYS A 123 12.48 0.99 0.12
CA CYS A 123 11.86 0.88 1.46
C CYS A 123 11.14 2.17 1.91
N GLY A 124 10.91 3.11 0.99
CA GLY A 124 10.25 4.39 1.23
C GLY A 124 8.74 4.25 1.46
N GLU A 125 7.95 4.46 0.41
CA GLU A 125 6.49 4.61 0.50
C GLU A 125 5.73 3.56 -0.32
N HIS A 126 4.49 3.27 0.10
CA HIS A 126 3.53 2.50 -0.71
C HIS A 126 2.10 3.05 -0.51
N PRO A 127 1.80 4.22 -1.07
CA PRO A 127 0.58 4.96 -0.72
C PRO A 127 -0.70 4.20 -1.06
N SER A 128 -0.74 3.46 -2.19
CA SER A 128 -1.93 2.67 -2.55
C SER A 128 -2.18 1.50 -1.57
N GLN A 129 -1.12 0.92 -1.00
CA GLN A 129 -1.26 -0.11 0.04
C GLN A 129 -1.75 0.51 1.36
N SER A 130 -1.22 1.66 1.75
CA SER A 130 -1.72 2.33 2.95
C SER A 130 -3.18 2.76 2.83
N LEU A 131 -3.58 3.32 1.69
CA LEU A 131 -4.98 3.70 1.46
C LEU A 131 -5.94 2.50 1.51
N LEU A 132 -5.56 1.34 0.96
CA LEU A 132 -6.41 0.14 1.03
C LEU A 132 -6.45 -0.48 2.43
N ASP A 133 -5.37 -0.35 3.21
CA ASP A 133 -5.34 -0.75 4.61
C ASP A 133 -6.30 0.14 5.42
N LEU A 134 -6.20 1.46 5.25
CA LEU A 134 -7.12 2.42 5.85
C LEU A 134 -8.57 2.18 5.44
N PHE A 135 -8.82 1.87 4.16
CA PHE A 135 -10.18 1.56 3.70
C PHE A 135 -10.75 0.34 4.39
N THR A 136 -9.94 -0.71 4.55
CA THR A 136 -10.35 -1.94 5.23
C THR A 136 -10.66 -1.69 6.72
N ILE A 137 -9.83 -0.90 7.41
CA ILE A 137 -10.06 -0.49 8.80
C ILE A 137 -11.34 0.37 8.91
N LYS A 138 -11.50 1.34 8.01
CA LYS A 138 -12.67 2.24 7.99
C LYS A 138 -13.97 1.47 7.75
N GLU A 139 -13.98 0.47 6.87
CA GLU A 139 -15.14 -0.39 6.65
C GLU A 139 -15.51 -1.20 7.89
N GLN A 140 -14.52 -1.65 8.66
CA GLN A 140 -14.76 -2.45 9.87
C GLN A 140 -15.26 -1.60 11.05
N PHE A 141 -14.63 -0.44 11.30
CA PHE A 141 -14.86 0.33 12.53
C PHE A 141 -15.52 1.69 12.34
N GLY A 142 -15.61 2.20 11.11
CA GLY A 142 -16.19 3.51 10.81
C GLY A 142 -15.38 4.73 11.28
N THR A 143 -14.34 4.54 12.10
CA THR A 143 -13.45 5.61 12.60
C THR A 143 -12.02 5.10 12.75
N PHE A 144 -11.05 6.01 12.79
CA PHE A 144 -9.66 5.73 13.17
C PHE A 144 -9.33 6.24 14.57
N GLN A 145 -10.09 7.23 15.06
CA GLN A 145 -9.84 7.92 16.31
C GLN A 145 -9.95 6.95 17.49
N GLY A 146 -8.86 6.81 18.25
CA GLY A 146 -8.79 5.95 19.42
C GLY A 146 -8.70 4.46 19.14
N LEU A 147 -8.64 4.03 17.87
CA LEU A 147 -8.39 2.62 17.53
C LEU A 147 -6.98 2.22 17.96
N LYS A 148 -6.88 1.03 18.55
CA LYS A 148 -5.59 0.42 18.92
C LYS A 148 -5.11 -0.46 17.79
N VAL A 149 -4.08 -0.02 17.08
CA VAL A 149 -3.52 -0.72 15.91
C VAL A 149 -2.10 -1.18 16.22
N ALA A 150 -1.83 -2.47 16.06
CA ALA A 150 -0.48 -3.00 16.09
C ALA A 150 0.07 -3.26 14.68
N ILE A 151 1.35 -2.97 14.49
CA ILE A 151 2.12 -3.41 13.32
C ILE A 151 3.24 -4.34 13.82
N ALA A 152 3.27 -5.59 13.35
CA ALA A 152 4.21 -6.60 13.84
C ALA A 152 5.06 -7.22 12.71
N GLY A 153 6.38 -7.24 12.91
CA GLY A 153 7.35 -7.87 12.01
C GLY A 153 8.61 -7.03 11.81
N ASP A 154 9.17 -7.05 10.59
CA ASP A 154 10.31 -6.20 10.20
C ASP A 154 9.84 -4.77 9.95
N ILE A 155 9.78 -3.97 11.01
CA ILE A 155 9.29 -2.59 10.96
C ILE A 155 10.30 -1.68 10.24
N ARG A 156 11.60 -1.86 10.53
CA ARG A 156 12.69 -1.02 10.01
C ARG A 156 12.75 -1.01 8.50
N HIS A 157 12.51 -2.14 7.84
CA HIS A 157 12.67 -2.23 6.39
C HIS A 157 11.35 -2.36 5.62
N SER A 158 10.23 -2.03 6.25
CA SER A 158 8.89 -2.13 5.66
C SER A 158 8.33 -0.76 5.27
N ARG A 159 8.30 -0.48 3.96
CA ARG A 159 7.57 0.70 3.41
C ARG A 159 6.10 0.74 3.82
N VAL A 160 5.46 -0.41 4.00
CA VAL A 160 4.06 -0.50 4.45
C VAL A 160 3.95 -0.04 5.90
N ALA A 161 4.86 -0.49 6.78
CA ALA A 161 4.89 -0.05 8.17
C ALA A 161 5.16 1.46 8.25
N ASN A 162 6.13 1.95 7.49
CA ASN A 162 6.50 3.36 7.41
C ASN A 162 5.32 4.25 6.99
N SER A 163 4.66 3.95 5.86
CA SER A 163 3.50 4.72 5.41
C SER A 163 2.33 4.62 6.39
N ASN A 164 2.05 3.43 6.95
CA ASN A 164 0.91 3.20 7.85
C ASN A 164 1.09 3.88 9.22
N MET A 165 2.28 3.79 9.84
CA MET A 165 2.48 4.38 11.18
C MET A 165 2.29 5.90 11.16
N LYS A 166 2.77 6.57 10.11
CA LYS A 166 2.64 8.02 9.96
C LYS A 166 1.18 8.43 9.77
N VAL A 167 0.46 7.77 8.87
CA VAL A 167 -0.92 8.15 8.55
C VAL A 167 -1.91 7.75 9.65
N LEU A 168 -1.78 6.57 10.25
CA LEU A 168 -2.67 6.14 11.34
C LEU A 168 -2.52 7.04 12.56
N LYS A 169 -1.28 7.45 12.90
CA LYS A 169 -1.04 8.43 13.96
C LYS A 169 -1.72 9.77 13.66
N ARG A 170 -1.61 10.27 12.43
CA ARG A 170 -2.28 11.50 11.97
C ARG A 170 -3.81 11.41 12.02
N LEU A 171 -4.36 10.21 11.81
CA LEU A 171 -5.80 9.92 11.88
C LEU A 171 -6.30 9.62 13.30
N GLY A 172 -5.43 9.70 14.31
CA GLY A 172 -5.82 9.60 15.72
C GLY A 172 -5.82 8.18 16.30
N ALA A 173 -5.21 7.20 15.63
CA ALA A 173 -5.04 5.86 16.18
C ALA A 173 -3.92 5.81 17.25
N GLU A 174 -4.08 4.90 18.21
CA GLU A 174 -3.03 4.50 19.15
C GLU A 174 -2.23 3.34 18.55
N LEU A 175 -0.91 3.51 18.43
CA LEU A 175 -0.06 2.56 17.72
C LEU A 175 0.78 1.71 18.67
N PHE A 176 0.89 0.42 18.31
CA PHE A 176 1.79 -0.54 18.95
C PHE A 176 2.69 -1.20 17.91
N PHE A 177 3.89 -1.57 18.33
CA PHE A 177 4.87 -2.26 17.48
C PHE A 177 5.37 -3.53 18.15
N SER A 178 5.64 -4.56 17.36
CA SER A 178 6.23 -5.82 17.84
C SER A 178 7.05 -6.51 16.75
N GLY A 179 7.91 -7.42 17.15
CA GLY A 179 8.84 -8.14 16.28
C GLY A 179 10.17 -8.39 17.01
N PRO A 180 11.20 -8.83 16.28
CA PRO A 180 12.57 -8.80 16.78
C PRO A 180 13.03 -7.36 17.01
N ARG A 181 13.66 -7.08 18.16
CA ARG A 181 14.04 -5.71 18.55
C ARG A 181 15.09 -5.12 17.60
N GLU A 182 15.94 -5.97 17.03
CA GLU A 182 16.92 -5.64 16.02
C GLU A 182 16.31 -5.13 14.70
N TRP A 183 15.02 -5.42 14.45
CA TRP A 183 14.26 -4.95 13.27
C TRP A 183 13.36 -3.76 13.60
N PHE A 184 13.56 -3.13 14.76
CA PHE A 184 12.87 -1.94 15.19
C PHE A 184 13.84 -0.76 15.29
N ASP A 185 13.42 0.42 14.85
CA ASP A 185 14.15 1.67 15.03
C ASP A 185 13.55 2.45 16.20
N GLU A 186 14.36 2.85 17.18
CA GLU A 186 13.90 3.61 18.36
C GLU A 186 13.18 4.91 18.00
N SER A 187 13.51 5.50 16.83
CA SER A 187 12.82 6.70 16.32
C SER A 187 11.32 6.47 16.12
N TYR A 188 10.88 5.22 15.91
CA TYR A 188 9.47 4.89 15.74
C TYR A 188 8.65 4.99 17.03
N LEU A 189 9.31 5.08 18.20
CA LEU A 189 8.62 5.38 19.47
C LEU A 189 7.93 6.75 19.46
N ALA A 190 8.27 7.64 18.53
CA ALA A 190 7.52 8.88 18.30
C ALA A 190 6.08 8.63 17.82
N TYR A 191 5.81 7.48 17.18
CA TYR A 191 4.49 7.14 16.64
C TYR A 191 3.66 6.27 17.59
N GLY A 192 4.30 5.37 18.34
CA GLY A 192 3.62 4.34 19.14
C GLY A 192 4.51 3.66 20.17
N THR A 193 4.00 2.60 20.79
CA THR A 193 4.69 1.87 21.87
C THR A 193 5.15 0.50 21.41
N TYR A 194 6.39 0.13 21.68
CA TYR A 194 6.89 -1.22 21.43
C TYR A 194 6.48 -2.16 22.56
N LEU A 195 5.84 -3.29 22.22
CA LEU A 195 5.38 -4.31 23.16
C LEU A 195 5.65 -5.72 22.60
N SER A 196 5.63 -6.74 23.45
CA SER A 196 5.63 -8.12 22.98
C SER A 196 4.32 -8.45 22.23
N VAL A 197 4.37 -9.45 21.34
CA VAL A 197 3.16 -9.89 20.63
C VAL A 197 2.09 -10.40 21.61
N ASP A 198 2.49 -11.05 22.70
CA ASP A 198 1.59 -11.56 23.74
C ASP A 198 0.87 -10.43 24.48
N GLU A 199 1.53 -9.30 24.74
CA GLU A 199 0.84 -8.12 25.30
C GLU A 199 -0.10 -7.45 24.31
N ILE A 200 0.26 -7.43 23.02
CA ILE A 200 -0.50 -6.76 21.97
C ILE A 200 -1.85 -7.43 21.73
N VAL A 201 -1.88 -8.77 21.63
CA VAL A 201 -3.06 -9.51 21.20
C VAL A 201 -4.25 -9.31 22.13
N GLU A 202 -4.03 -9.03 23.42
CA GLU A 202 -5.12 -8.79 24.38
C GLU A 202 -5.79 -7.42 24.24
N LYS A 203 -5.16 -6.44 23.58
CA LYS A 203 -5.60 -5.03 23.64
C LYS A 203 -5.92 -4.36 22.31
N VAL A 204 -5.52 -4.93 21.19
CA VAL A 204 -5.68 -4.27 19.88
C VAL A 204 -7.03 -4.54 19.22
N ASP A 205 -7.46 -3.59 18.40
CA ASP A 205 -8.61 -3.71 17.50
C ASP A 205 -8.14 -4.18 16.11
N VAL A 206 -6.91 -3.84 15.71
CA VAL A 206 -6.32 -4.25 14.44
C VAL A 206 -4.90 -4.77 14.68
N LEU A 207 -4.62 -5.99 14.22
CA LEU A 207 -3.28 -6.55 14.17
C LEU A 207 -2.81 -6.65 12.71
N MET A 208 -1.88 -5.78 12.33
CA MET A 208 -1.25 -5.74 11.01
C MET A 208 0.06 -6.51 11.05
N LEU A 209 0.10 -7.65 10.38
CA LEU A 209 1.29 -8.49 10.27
C LEU A 209 2.08 -8.11 9.02
N LEU A 210 3.40 -8.26 9.08
CA LEU A 210 4.31 -8.03 7.97
C LEU A 210 5.01 -9.33 7.58
N ARG A 211 5.26 -9.47 6.27
CA ARG A 211 6.03 -10.57 5.72
C ARG A 211 7.45 -10.53 6.27
N VAL A 212 7.92 -11.66 6.80
CA VAL A 212 9.35 -11.83 7.09
C VAL A 212 10.14 -12.04 5.80
N GLN A 213 11.10 -11.16 5.54
CA GLN A 213 11.94 -11.22 4.34
C GLN A 213 13.18 -12.09 4.61
N HIS A 214 13.07 -13.42 4.49
CA HIS A 214 14.17 -14.35 4.73
C HIS A 214 15.46 -13.99 3.96
N GLU A 215 15.29 -13.43 2.76
CA GLU A 215 16.36 -12.97 1.88
C GLU A 215 17.25 -11.87 2.49
N ARG A 216 16.77 -11.12 3.49
CA ARG A 216 17.53 -10.07 4.18
C ARG A 216 18.25 -10.59 5.43
N HIS A 217 17.91 -11.79 5.88
CA HIS A 217 18.35 -12.35 7.16
C HIS A 217 19.23 -13.60 7.00
N SER A 218 19.56 -13.98 5.75
CA SER A 218 20.48 -15.08 5.45
C SER A 218 21.90 -14.72 5.89
N GLY A 219 22.23 -15.00 7.15
CA GLY A 219 23.51 -14.69 7.76
C GLY A 219 23.57 -14.82 9.28
N THR A 220 22.43 -15.01 9.96
CA THR A 220 22.39 -15.31 11.40
C THR A 220 22.01 -16.77 11.61
N ASP A 221 22.91 -17.55 12.21
CA ASP A 221 22.72 -18.99 12.46
C ASP A 221 21.52 -19.33 13.39
N GLU A 222 20.88 -18.32 13.98
CA GLU A 222 19.79 -18.49 14.96
C GLU A 222 18.38 -18.31 14.38
N PHE A 223 18.22 -17.84 13.13
CA PHE A 223 16.90 -17.59 12.56
C PHE A 223 16.29 -18.85 11.92
N THR A 224 15.24 -19.40 12.54
CA THR A 224 14.37 -20.42 11.92
C THR A 224 12.94 -19.89 11.80
N LYS A 225 12.20 -20.38 10.79
CA LYS A 225 10.79 -20.02 10.58
C LYS A 225 9.95 -20.38 11.80
N GLU A 226 10.21 -21.55 12.36
CA GLU A 226 9.53 -22.13 13.50
C GLU A 226 9.81 -21.29 14.76
N SER A 227 11.07 -20.92 15.00
CA SER A 227 11.41 -20.07 16.15
C SER A 227 10.82 -18.67 16.03
N TYR A 228 10.81 -18.09 14.82
CA TYR A 228 10.16 -16.81 14.61
C TYR A 228 8.65 -16.89 14.87
N HIS A 229 7.99 -17.93 14.34
CA HIS A 229 6.56 -18.12 14.51
C HIS A 229 6.18 -18.23 15.99
N GLU A 230 6.92 -19.04 16.75
CA GLU A 230 6.70 -19.20 18.18
C GLU A 230 6.97 -17.91 18.96
N LYS A 231 8.05 -17.18 18.66
CA LYS A 231 8.43 -15.97 19.42
C LYS A 231 7.63 -14.72 19.06
N PHE A 232 7.37 -14.50 17.78
CA PHE A 232 6.87 -13.22 17.25
C PHE A 232 5.63 -13.35 16.36
N GLY A 233 5.36 -14.54 15.81
CA GLY A 233 4.22 -14.77 14.93
C GLY A 233 2.88 -14.83 15.65
N LEU A 234 1.80 -14.63 14.88
CA LEU A 234 0.44 -14.85 15.34
C LEU A 234 0.11 -16.35 15.31
N THR A 235 0.31 -17.03 16.44
CA THR A 235 -0.08 -18.43 16.64
C THR A 235 -1.58 -18.56 16.88
N GLU A 236 -2.13 -19.78 16.76
CA GLU A 236 -3.54 -20.04 17.09
C GLU A 236 -3.89 -19.66 18.54
N ASN A 237 -2.98 -19.86 19.49
CA ASN A 237 -3.19 -19.52 20.89
C ASN A 237 -3.26 -18.00 21.10
N ARG A 238 -2.36 -17.24 20.45
CA ARG A 238 -2.39 -15.77 20.45
C ARG A 238 -3.64 -15.23 19.78
N ALA A 239 -4.07 -15.83 18.67
CA ALA A 239 -5.27 -15.41 17.96
C ALA A 239 -6.55 -15.58 18.79
N LYS A 240 -6.61 -16.56 19.70
CA LYS A 240 -7.74 -16.74 20.65
C LYS A 240 -7.83 -15.64 21.71
N GLN A 241 -6.75 -14.89 21.95
CA GLN A 241 -6.70 -13.80 22.92
C GLN A 241 -7.12 -12.44 22.33
N LEU A 242 -7.23 -12.35 21.00
CA LEU A 242 -7.75 -11.16 20.32
C LEU A 242 -9.17 -10.84 20.78
N LYS A 243 -9.50 -9.56 20.92
CA LYS A 243 -10.87 -9.09 21.17
C LYS A 243 -11.84 -9.69 20.17
N GLU A 244 -13.10 -9.87 20.55
CA GLU A 244 -14.16 -10.42 19.69
C GLU A 244 -14.24 -9.72 18.32
N ASP A 245 -14.19 -8.37 18.31
CA ASP A 245 -14.28 -7.56 17.08
C ASP A 245 -12.93 -7.24 16.42
N ALA A 246 -11.82 -7.75 16.96
CA ALA A 246 -10.50 -7.46 16.40
C ALA A 246 -10.30 -8.14 15.03
N ILE A 247 -9.58 -7.46 14.14
CA ILE A 247 -9.26 -7.98 12.80
C ILE A 247 -7.76 -8.20 12.60
N ILE A 248 -7.43 -9.17 11.75
CA ILE A 248 -6.07 -9.50 11.31
C ILE A 248 -5.89 -9.00 9.87
N MET A 249 -4.80 -8.27 9.62
CA MET A 249 -4.45 -7.72 8.32
C MET A 249 -3.02 -8.10 7.92
N HIS A 250 -2.77 -8.24 6.62
CA HIS A 250 -1.44 -8.54 6.08
C HIS A 250 -1.34 -8.10 4.60
N PRO A 251 -0.33 -7.29 4.20
CA PRO A 251 -0.24 -6.72 2.85
C PRO A 251 0.08 -7.75 1.74
N SER A 252 0.49 -8.96 2.14
CA SER A 252 0.82 -10.09 1.28
C SER A 252 2.09 -9.87 0.42
N PRO A 253 2.80 -10.94 0.00
CA PRO A 253 2.47 -12.36 0.15
C PRO A 253 2.75 -12.86 1.56
N VAL A 254 1.83 -13.66 2.10
CA VAL A 254 1.95 -14.30 3.41
C VAL A 254 2.97 -15.45 3.32
N ASN A 255 3.89 -15.52 4.27
CA ASN A 255 4.61 -16.74 4.62
C ASN A 255 3.82 -17.47 5.71
N ARG A 256 3.02 -18.46 5.29
CA ARG A 256 2.25 -19.32 6.19
C ARG A 256 3.19 -20.02 7.18
N ASP A 257 2.79 -20.07 8.44
CA ASP A 257 3.54 -20.61 9.58
C ASP A 257 4.86 -19.89 9.89
N VAL A 258 4.94 -18.60 9.54
CA VAL A 258 6.03 -17.69 9.95
C VAL A 258 5.44 -16.51 10.71
N GLU A 259 4.97 -15.45 10.05
CA GLU A 259 4.31 -14.34 10.73
C GLU A 259 2.88 -14.67 11.22
N ILE A 260 2.23 -15.67 10.63
CA ILE A 260 0.85 -16.07 10.94
C ILE A 260 0.68 -17.57 10.75
N ALA A 261 -0.08 -18.23 11.63
CA ALA A 261 -0.42 -19.64 11.48
C ALA A 261 -1.28 -19.83 10.22
N ASP A 262 -1.04 -20.91 9.48
CA ASP A 262 -1.73 -21.21 8.22
C ASP A 262 -3.26 -21.13 8.32
N SER A 263 -3.81 -21.69 9.40
CA SER A 263 -5.24 -21.73 9.71
C SER A 263 -5.88 -20.35 9.90
N LEU A 264 -5.09 -19.32 10.17
CA LEU A 264 -5.59 -17.97 10.47
C LEU A 264 -5.70 -17.08 9.23
N VAL A 265 -5.04 -17.42 8.12
CA VAL A 265 -5.01 -16.57 6.90
C VAL A 265 -6.40 -16.28 6.36
N GLU A 266 -7.31 -17.24 6.48
CA GLU A 266 -8.70 -17.16 6.01
C GLU A 266 -9.71 -17.33 7.16
N SER A 267 -9.27 -17.12 8.40
CA SER A 267 -10.14 -17.15 9.58
C SER A 267 -11.17 -16.02 9.57
N GLU A 268 -12.21 -16.14 10.40
CA GLU A 268 -13.28 -15.15 10.53
C GLU A 268 -12.77 -13.72 10.85
N LYS A 269 -11.70 -13.61 11.65
CA LYS A 269 -11.06 -12.32 11.98
C LYS A 269 -10.15 -11.80 10.88
N SER A 270 -9.80 -12.61 9.88
CA SER A 270 -8.92 -12.21 8.79
C SER A 270 -9.62 -11.23 7.85
N ARG A 271 -8.88 -10.21 7.45
CA ARG A 271 -9.24 -9.27 6.38
C ARG A 271 -8.20 -9.26 5.25
N ILE A 272 -7.34 -10.27 5.17
CA ILE A 272 -6.26 -10.35 4.17
C ILE A 272 -6.83 -10.38 2.73
N VAL A 273 -7.82 -11.23 2.47
CA VAL A 273 -8.50 -11.28 1.16
C VAL A 273 -9.35 -10.03 0.91
N THR A 274 -9.94 -9.48 1.97
CA THR A 274 -10.67 -8.20 1.92
C THR A 274 -9.76 -7.06 1.48
N GLN A 275 -8.52 -6.97 2.00
CA GLN A 275 -7.52 -6.00 1.57
C GLN A 275 -7.21 -6.12 0.07
N MET A 276 -7.04 -7.34 -0.44
CA MET A 276 -6.80 -7.55 -1.88
C MET A 276 -7.96 -7.03 -2.74
N THR A 277 -9.19 -7.31 -2.31
CA THR A 277 -10.41 -6.85 -2.98
C THR A 277 -10.55 -5.32 -2.92
N ASN A 278 -10.35 -4.75 -1.73
CA ASN A 278 -10.37 -3.32 -1.47
C ASN A 278 -9.31 -2.56 -2.24
N GLY A 279 -8.16 -3.19 -2.50
CA GLY A 279 -7.09 -2.64 -3.32
C GLY A 279 -7.55 -2.24 -4.72
N VAL A 280 -8.46 -2.98 -5.35
CA VAL A 280 -8.98 -2.61 -6.68
C VAL A 280 -9.79 -1.31 -6.58
N PHE A 281 -10.71 -1.19 -5.61
CA PHE A 281 -11.57 -0.01 -5.49
C PHE A 281 -10.82 1.25 -5.08
N ILE A 282 -9.80 1.11 -4.23
CA ILE A 282 -8.91 2.21 -3.86
C ILE A 282 -8.07 2.67 -5.05
N ARG A 283 -7.54 1.74 -5.84
CA ARG A 283 -6.84 2.08 -7.08
C ARG A 283 -7.75 2.76 -8.10
N MET A 284 -9.02 2.33 -8.19
CA MET A 284 -10.02 3.06 -8.98
C MET A 284 -10.25 4.48 -8.48
N ALA A 285 -10.38 4.69 -7.16
CA ALA A 285 -10.54 6.02 -6.57
C ALA A 285 -9.34 6.94 -6.82
N ILE A 286 -8.12 6.42 -6.69
CA ILE A 286 -6.86 7.14 -6.97
C ILE A 286 -6.82 7.59 -8.45
N LEU A 287 -7.05 6.65 -9.36
CA LEU A 287 -7.03 6.92 -10.80
C LEU A 287 -8.13 7.92 -11.19
N GLU A 288 -9.36 7.75 -10.70
CA GLU A 288 -10.45 8.69 -10.97
C GLU A 288 -10.09 10.11 -10.51
N ALA A 289 -9.56 10.26 -9.28
CA ALA A 289 -9.21 11.56 -8.73
C ALA A 289 -8.11 12.27 -9.54
N ILE A 290 -7.10 11.53 -10.01
CA ILE A 290 -6.01 12.06 -10.84
C ILE A 290 -6.51 12.43 -12.24
N LEU A 291 -7.24 11.54 -12.89
CA LEU A 291 -7.67 11.74 -14.27
C LEU A 291 -8.70 12.87 -14.38
N LYS A 292 -9.63 12.97 -13.42
CA LYS A 292 -10.57 14.11 -13.37
C LYS A 292 -9.86 15.44 -13.10
N GLU A 293 -8.82 15.45 -12.28
CA GLU A 293 -7.99 16.64 -12.09
C GLU A 293 -7.34 17.07 -13.41
N GLN A 294 -6.80 16.14 -14.19
CA GLN A 294 -6.22 16.44 -15.50
C GLN A 294 -7.26 17.02 -16.47
N GLU A 295 -8.46 16.43 -16.55
CA GLU A 295 -9.55 16.97 -17.38
C GLU A 295 -9.95 18.40 -16.99
N MET A 296 -10.00 18.69 -15.69
CA MET A 296 -10.30 20.05 -15.21
C MET A 296 -9.21 21.05 -15.61
N ARG A 297 -7.94 20.65 -15.53
CA ARG A 297 -6.80 21.50 -15.95
C ARG A 297 -6.79 21.74 -17.44
N ALA A 298 -7.04 20.71 -18.25
CA ALA A 298 -7.13 20.84 -19.70
C ALA A 298 -8.21 21.86 -20.11
N LYS A 299 -9.39 21.81 -19.47
CA LYS A 299 -10.48 22.78 -19.69
C LYS A 299 -10.10 24.21 -19.34
N LEU A 300 -9.26 24.41 -18.31
CA LEU A 300 -8.80 25.75 -17.92
C LEU A 300 -7.74 26.33 -18.86
N CYS A 301 -6.94 25.48 -19.53
CA CYS A 301 -5.94 25.93 -20.50
C CYS A 301 -6.53 26.24 -21.89
N THR A 302 -7.78 25.84 -22.16
CA THR A 302 -8.47 26.10 -23.43
C THR A 302 -9.25 27.42 -23.47
N TYR A 303 -9.18 28.24 -22.41
CA TYR A 303 -9.73 29.60 -22.33
C TYR A 303 -8.63 30.62 -22.05
#